data_AF-A0A0B2PTJ3-F1
#
_entry.id   AF-A0A0B2PTJ3-F1
#
_cell.length_a   1.000
_cell.length_b   1.000
_cell.length_c   1.000
_cell.angle_alpha   90.00
_cell.angle_beta   90.00
_cell.angle_gamma   90.00
#
_symmetry.space_group_name_H-M   'P 1'
#
loop_
_entity.id
_entity.type
_entity.pdbx_description
1 polymer ?
#
loop_
_entity_poly.entity_id
_entity_poly.type
_entity_poly.pdbx_seq_one_letter_code
_entity_poly.pdbx_strand_id
1 'polypeptide(L)'
;MLQMWGGVVVWNPRSCIKDLESRDPVRHTISSQDLQKLFEVLMGQLRQLLGLKSDNLYVGKSGASILLGSERGFTEWELDVLSRKHICFNLQSCATTLGSLSRLVQSLPRMIIMDEIGKQVKFSLEAAKSAQSNASIGIYDASAVSSRQSRSLAEDAFFHPSIMSISYYSFEHCFAIYSVCP
;
A
#
# COMPACT_ATOMS: atom_id res chain seq x y z
N MET A 1 0.95 -1.73 6.65
CA MET A 1 0.41 -3.00 6.15
C MET A 1 -1.02 -2.78 5.73
N LEU A 2 -1.30 -2.63 4.43
CA LEU A 2 -2.67 -2.74 3.92
C LEU A 2 -3.06 -4.22 3.99
N GLN A 3 -4.26 -4.52 4.46
CA GLN A 3 -4.75 -5.89 4.51
C GLN A 3 -5.02 -6.38 3.08
N MET A 4 -4.58 -7.59 2.76
CA MET A 4 -4.65 -8.19 1.40
C MET A 4 -5.95 -8.96 1.14
N TRP A 5 -6.94 -8.83 2.04
CA TRP A 5 -8.19 -9.57 1.96
C TRP A 5 -9.29 -8.64 1.43
N GLY A 6 -9.94 -9.06 0.34
CA GLY A 6 -11.10 -8.39 -0.24
C GLY A 6 -12.42 -9.06 0.17
N GLY A 7 -13.54 -8.36 -0.03
CA GLY A 7 -14.87 -8.90 0.20
C GLY A 7 -15.69 -8.98 -1.09
N VAL A 8 -16.58 -9.97 -1.19
CA VAL A 8 -17.54 -10.11 -2.29
C VAL A 8 -18.94 -9.96 -1.71
N VAL A 9 -19.77 -9.11 -2.33
CA VAL A 9 -21.17 -8.95 -1.96
C VAL A 9 -22.03 -9.48 -3.10
N VAL A 10 -22.79 -10.54 -2.85
CA VAL A 10 -23.71 -11.12 -3.82
C VAL A 10 -25.10 -10.58 -3.56
N TRP A 11 -25.64 -9.83 -4.52
CA TRP A 11 -27.03 -9.38 -4.49
C TRP A 11 -27.93 -10.39 -5.20
N ASN A 12 -29.00 -10.84 -4.52
CA ASN A 12 -29.97 -11.77 -5.08
C ASN A 12 -31.32 -11.07 -5.32
N PRO A 13 -31.71 -10.80 -6.58
CA PRO A 13 -33.00 -10.18 -6.90
C PRO A 13 -34.18 -11.08 -6.52
N ARG A 14 -35.18 -10.50 -5.82
CA ARG A 14 -36.40 -11.22 -5.44
C ARG A 14 -37.27 -11.63 -6.64
N SER A 15 -37.09 -11.01 -7.79
CA SER A 15 -37.84 -11.24 -9.02
C SER A 15 -37.55 -12.59 -9.68
N CYS A 16 -36.41 -13.21 -9.39
CA CYS A 16 -36.02 -14.51 -9.98
C CYS A 16 -36.79 -15.72 -9.44
N ILE A 17 -37.71 -15.51 -8.49
CA ILE A 17 -38.49 -16.60 -7.86
C ILE A 17 -39.86 -16.81 -8.56
N LYS A 18 -40.30 -15.92 -9.47
CA LYS A 18 -41.69 -15.94 -9.99
C LYS A 18 -41.88 -16.10 -11.50
N ASP A 19 -40.84 -16.03 -12.33
CA ASP A 19 -41.03 -16.07 -13.80
C ASP A 19 -40.68 -17.45 -14.38
N LEU A 20 -41.60 -18.41 -14.21
CA LEU A 20 -41.63 -19.64 -15.01
C LEU A 20 -42.60 -19.53 -16.21
N GLU A 21 -43.38 -18.44 -16.34
CA GLU A 21 -44.46 -18.35 -17.34
C GLU A 21 -44.45 -17.12 -18.27
N SER A 22 -43.58 -16.12 -18.11
CA SER A 22 -43.53 -14.96 -19.02
C SER A 22 -42.29 -14.96 -19.94
N ARG A 23 -42.51 -15.01 -21.26
CA ARG A 23 -41.49 -15.04 -22.34
C ARG A 23 -40.93 -13.68 -22.77
N ASP A 24 -40.96 -12.67 -21.91
CA ASP A 24 -40.33 -11.38 -22.21
C ASP A 24 -39.05 -11.21 -21.37
N PRO A 25 -37.94 -10.68 -21.94
CA PRO A 25 -36.73 -10.43 -21.18
C PRO A 25 -36.99 -9.29 -20.19
N VAL A 26 -37.35 -9.65 -18.96
CA VAL A 26 -37.53 -8.67 -17.89
C VAL A 26 -36.20 -7.97 -17.65
N ARG A 27 -36.14 -6.66 -17.94
CA ARG A 27 -35.01 -5.82 -17.52
C ARG A 27 -34.99 -5.80 -15.99
N HIS A 28 -34.13 -6.61 -15.40
CA HIS A 28 -33.87 -6.56 -13.96
C HIS A 28 -33.05 -5.31 -13.66
N THR A 29 -33.73 -4.23 -13.28
CA THR A 29 -33.09 -3.03 -12.73
C THR A 29 -32.96 -3.18 -11.22
N ILE A 30 -31.78 -2.83 -10.69
CA ILE A 30 -31.56 -2.77 -9.25
C ILE A 30 -32.31 -1.55 -8.72
N SER A 31 -33.12 -1.72 -7.68
CA SER A 31 -33.80 -0.60 -7.04
C SER A 31 -32.77 0.35 -6.41
N SER A 32 -33.06 1.66 -6.36
CA SER A 32 -32.15 2.64 -5.73
C SER A 32 -31.84 2.30 -4.27
N GLN A 33 -32.81 1.71 -3.56
CA GLN A 33 -32.66 1.27 -2.16
C GLN A 33 -31.71 0.08 -2.02
N ASP A 34 -31.79 -0.89 -2.93
CA ASP A 34 -30.88 -2.04 -2.93
C ASP A 34 -29.47 -1.62 -3.35
N LEU A 35 -29.37 -0.70 -4.31
CA LEU A 35 -28.09 -0.13 -4.74
C LEU A 35 -27.40 0.61 -3.58
N GLN A 36 -28.14 1.39 -2.80
CA GLN A 36 -27.61 2.09 -1.62
C GLN A 36 -27.00 1.11 -0.61
N LYS A 37 -27.70 0.01 -0.29
CA LYS A 37 -27.19 -1.02 0.63
C LYS A 37 -25.88 -1.65 0.14
N LEU A 38 -25.77 -1.90 -1.17
CA LEU A 38 -24.53 -2.42 -1.77
C LEU A 38 -23.38 -1.42 -1.65
N PHE A 39 -23.65 -0.14 -1.92
CA PHE A 39 -22.65 0.90 -1.79
C PHE A 39 -22.23 1.15 -0.33
N GLU A 40 -23.12 0.99 0.65
CA GLU A 40 -22.76 1.07 2.07
C GLU A 40 -21.74 -0.01 2.45
N VAL A 41 -21.93 -1.26 2.00
CA VAL A 41 -20.97 -2.34 2.25
C VAL A 41 -19.65 -2.08 1.52
N LEU A 42 -19.71 -1.66 0.25
CA LEU A 42 -18.52 -1.34 -0.54
C LEU A 42 -17.72 -0.20 0.10
N MET A 43 -18.38 0.84 0.58
CA MET A 43 -17.74 1.95 1.29
C MET A 43 -17.13 1.50 2.61
N GLY A 44 -17.82 0.63 3.37
CA GLY A 44 -17.27 0.03 4.58
C GLY A 44 -15.98 -0.74 4.30
N GLN A 45 -15.97 -1.59 3.25
CA GLN A 45 -14.81 -2.37 2.83
C GLN A 45 -13.67 -1.49 2.32
N LEU A 46 -13.96 -0.48 1.51
CA LEU A 46 -12.95 0.47 1.00
C LEU A 46 -12.25 1.20 2.16
N ARG A 47 -13.02 1.63 3.16
CA ARG A 47 -12.47 2.30 4.35
C ARG A 47 -11.59 1.37 5.18
N GLN A 48 -12.01 0.12 5.37
CA GLN A 48 -11.19 -0.90 6.03
C GLN A 48 -9.88 -1.17 5.28
N LEU A 49 -9.93 -1.25 3.94
CA LEU A 49 -8.74 -1.46 3.10
C LEU A 49 -7.72 -0.32 3.25
N LEU A 50 -8.20 0.92 3.32
CA LEU A 50 -7.38 2.10 3.61
C LEU A 50 -6.87 2.12 5.06
N GLY A 51 -7.40 1.26 5.93
CA GLY A 51 -7.01 1.15 7.33
C GLY A 51 -7.72 2.13 8.25
N LEU A 52 -8.89 2.62 7.83
CA LEU A 52 -9.86 3.33 8.65
C LEU A 52 -10.84 2.34 9.28
N LYS A 53 -11.44 2.70 10.41
CA LYS A 53 -12.52 1.90 10.99
C LYS A 53 -13.79 2.03 10.14
N SER A 54 -14.48 0.92 9.92
CA SER A 54 -15.82 0.89 9.32
C SER A 54 -16.90 1.47 10.24
N ASP A 55 -16.58 1.66 11.53
CA ASP A 55 -17.52 1.97 12.62
C ASP A 55 -17.95 3.43 12.75
N ASN A 56 -17.66 4.30 11.76
CA ASN A 56 -18.24 5.66 11.75
C ASN A 56 -19.74 5.66 11.37
N LEU A 57 -20.46 4.55 11.57
CA LEU A 57 -21.91 4.53 11.66
C LEU A 57 -22.31 5.25 12.95
N TYR A 58 -22.55 6.56 12.87
CA TYR A 58 -23.46 7.18 13.83
C TYR A 58 -24.83 6.57 13.58
N VAL A 59 -25.23 5.61 14.43
CA VAL A 59 -26.60 5.12 14.47
C VAL A 59 -27.45 6.23 15.05
N GLY A 60 -27.97 7.11 14.19
CA GLY A 60 -29.05 8.00 14.57
C GLY A 60 -30.23 7.16 15.05
N LYS A 61 -31.01 7.68 16.01
CA LYS A 61 -32.19 7.05 16.64
C LYS A 61 -33.26 6.48 15.68
N SER A 62 -33.08 6.59 14.36
CA SER A 62 -33.95 6.10 13.30
C SER A 62 -33.39 4.90 12.51
N GLY A 63 -32.27 4.30 12.91
CA GLY A 63 -31.74 3.09 12.26
C GLY A 63 -31.11 3.28 10.87
N ALA A 64 -30.82 4.53 10.48
CA ALA A 64 -30.10 4.86 9.26
C ALA A 64 -28.60 5.08 9.54
N SER A 65 -27.76 4.36 8.82
CA SER A 65 -26.30 4.48 8.76
C SER A 65 -25.90 5.71 7.95
N ILE A 66 -25.70 6.86 8.60
CA ILE A 66 -25.16 8.03 7.91
C ILE A 66 -23.64 7.88 7.86
N LEU A 67 -23.11 7.61 6.67
CA LEU A 67 -21.69 7.82 6.38
C LEU A 67 -21.40 9.31 6.60
N LEU A 68 -20.58 9.63 7.59
CA LEU A 68 -20.02 10.99 7.81
C LEU A 68 -18.98 11.31 6.71
N GLY A 69 -19.37 11.17 5.44
CA GLY A 69 -18.59 11.69 4.34
C GLY A 69 -18.76 13.21 4.33
N SER A 70 -17.65 13.93 4.19
CA SER A 70 -17.69 15.24 3.53
C SER A 70 -18.36 15.07 2.15
N GLU A 71 -18.83 16.14 1.50
CA GLU A 71 -19.27 16.08 0.09
C GLU A 71 -18.23 15.41 -0.84
N ARG A 72 -16.97 15.36 -0.39
CA ARG A 72 -15.81 14.74 -1.07
C ARG A 72 -15.53 13.28 -0.67
N GLY A 73 -16.34 12.66 0.18
CA GLY A 73 -16.23 11.24 0.58
C GLY A 73 -15.45 10.97 1.88
N PHE A 74 -14.25 11.53 2.06
CA PHE A 74 -13.46 11.43 3.31
C PHE A 74 -13.49 12.73 4.09
N THR A 75 -13.43 12.65 5.42
CA THR A 75 -13.26 13.83 6.28
C THR A 75 -11.79 14.27 6.32
N GLU A 76 -11.53 15.55 6.65
CA GLU A 76 -10.16 16.07 6.71
C GLU A 76 -9.28 15.32 7.72
N TRP A 77 -9.82 14.99 8.90
CA TRP A 77 -9.08 14.24 9.91
C TRP A 77 -8.75 12.81 9.46
N GLU A 78 -9.61 12.17 8.65
CA GLU A 78 -9.33 10.84 8.09
C GLU A 78 -8.17 10.89 7.12
N LEU A 79 -8.15 11.89 6.24
CA LEU A 79 -7.03 12.12 5.33
C LEU A 79 -5.73 12.41 6.10
N ASP A 80 -5.82 13.17 7.18
CA ASP A 80 -4.68 13.52 8.03
C ASP A 80 -4.10 12.27 8.72
N VAL A 81 -4.96 11.41 9.29
CA VAL A 81 -4.56 10.13 9.90
C VAL A 81 -3.93 9.20 8.87
N LEU A 82 -4.52 9.09 7.67
CA LEU A 82 -3.98 8.27 6.58
C LEU A 82 -2.61 8.78 6.13
N SER A 83 -2.47 10.09 5.95
CA SER A 83 -1.21 10.72 5.55
C SER A 83 -0.09 10.41 6.54
N ARG A 84 -0.32 10.64 7.85
CA ARG A 84 0.63 10.33 8.91
C ARG A 84 1.02 8.85 8.94
N LYS A 85 0.04 7.95 8.81
CA LYS A 85 0.27 6.50 8.77
C LYS A 85 1.16 6.12 7.57
N HIS A 86 0.92 6.71 6.40
CA HIS A 86 1.74 6.46 5.22
C HIS A 86 3.16 7.01 5.35
N ILE A 87 3.34 8.19 5.95
CA ILE A 87 4.67 8.77 6.22
C ILE A 87 5.47 7.83 7.12
N CYS A 88 4.92 7.42 8.27
CA CYS A 88 5.58 6.48 9.18
C CYS A 88 5.93 5.16 8.49
N PHE A 89 4.99 4.61 7.72
CA PHE A 89 5.22 3.38 6.97
C PHE A 89 6.35 3.52 5.95
N ASN A 90 6.38 4.60 5.17
CA ASN A 90 7.41 4.84 4.17
C ASN A 90 8.80 4.99 4.80
N LEU A 91 8.89 5.74 5.91
CA LEU A 91 10.14 5.92 6.65
C LEU A 91 10.63 4.61 7.27
N GLN A 92 9.74 3.82 7.85
CA GLN A 92 10.08 2.51 8.39
C GLN A 92 10.52 1.54 7.29
N SER A 93 9.84 1.55 6.15
CA SER A 93 10.20 0.75 4.98
C SER A 93 11.58 1.16 4.47
N CYS A 94 11.83 2.45 4.30
CA CYS A 94 13.13 3.00 3.91
C CYS A 94 14.24 2.54 4.86
N ALA A 95 14.07 2.71 6.18
CA ALA A 95 15.04 2.28 7.18
C ALA A 95 15.30 0.77 7.14
N THR A 96 14.26 -0.04 6.95
CA THR A 96 14.37 -1.51 6.85
C THR A 96 15.12 -1.92 5.58
N THR A 97 14.82 -1.28 4.44
CA THR A 97 15.48 -1.53 3.16
C THR A 97 16.97 -1.16 3.22
N LEU A 98 17.30 0.04 3.70
CA LEU A 98 18.70 0.48 3.86
C LEU A 98 19.46 -0.37 4.88
N GLY A 99 18.81 -0.78 5.98
CA GLY A 99 19.39 -1.72 6.94
C GLY A 99 19.65 -3.10 6.34
N SER A 100 18.81 -3.54 5.40
CA SER A 100 19.00 -4.80 4.67
C SER A 100 20.11 -4.68 3.63
N LEU A 101 20.20 -3.56 2.93
CA LEU A 101 21.32 -3.23 2.04
C LEU A 101 22.65 -3.24 2.79
N SER A 102 22.71 -2.61 3.97
CA SER A 102 23.92 -2.56 4.79
C SER A 102 24.38 -3.96 5.20
N ARG A 103 23.46 -4.83 5.64
CA ARG A 103 23.76 -6.23 5.97
C ARG A 103 24.24 -7.02 4.75
N LEU A 104 23.62 -6.81 3.59
CA LEU A 104 24.01 -7.46 2.34
C LEU A 104 25.45 -7.10 1.95
N VAL A 105 25.78 -5.82 1.97
CA VAL A 105 27.13 -5.30 1.72
C VAL A 105 28.15 -5.92 2.68
N GLN A 106 27.84 -6.01 3.97
CA GLN A 106 28.72 -6.61 4.97
C GLN A 106 28.93 -8.12 4.76
N SER A 107 27.90 -8.83 4.30
CA SER A 107 27.98 -10.28 4.07
C SER A 107 28.78 -10.66 2.81
N LEU A 108 28.97 -9.72 1.88
CA LEU A 108 29.62 -9.94 0.59
C LEU A 108 30.81 -8.97 0.41
N PRO A 109 31.97 -9.21 1.07
CA PRO A 109 33.10 -8.28 1.08
C PRO A 109 33.77 -8.05 -0.27
N ARG A 110 33.44 -8.83 -1.31
CA ARG A 110 33.89 -8.64 -2.70
C ARG A 110 32.87 -7.93 -3.60
N MET A 111 31.77 -7.43 -3.04
CA MET A 111 30.74 -6.72 -3.81
C MET A 111 31.25 -5.34 -4.25
N ILE A 112 31.31 -5.10 -5.56
CA ILE A 112 31.63 -3.77 -6.12
C ILE A 112 30.37 -2.91 -6.05
N ILE A 113 30.35 -1.94 -5.14
CA ILE A 113 29.25 -0.96 -5.03
C ILE A 113 29.50 0.14 -6.05
N MET A 114 28.55 0.35 -6.95
CA MET A 114 28.58 1.48 -7.88
C MET A 114 28.30 2.78 -7.14
N ASP A 115 28.97 3.87 -7.55
CA ASP A 115 28.78 5.20 -6.96
C ASP A 115 27.32 5.67 -6.99
N GLU A 116 26.56 5.24 -8.00
CA GLU A 116 25.13 5.54 -8.13
C GLU A 116 24.30 5.04 -6.94
N ILE A 117 24.60 3.83 -6.44
CA ILE A 117 23.93 3.27 -5.26
C ILE A 117 24.26 4.13 -4.03
N GLY A 118 25.52 4.56 -3.88
CA GLY A 118 25.93 5.46 -2.81
C GLY A 118 25.19 6.80 -2.84
N LYS A 119 24.99 7.38 -4.03
CA LYS A 119 24.20 8.60 -4.22
C LYS A 119 22.72 8.39 -3.86
N GLN A 120 22.11 7.29 -4.34
CA GLN A 120 20.73 6.95 -4.04
C GLN A 120 20.49 6.77 -2.53
N VAL A 121 21.40 6.08 -1.83
CA VAL A 121 21.35 5.94 -0.37
C VAL A 121 21.46 7.29 0.33
N LYS A 122 22.38 8.16 -0.12
CA LYS A 122 22.54 9.51 0.43
C LYS A 122 21.28 10.36 0.26
N PHE A 123 20.75 10.42 -0.97
CA PHE A 123 19.52 11.17 -1.25
C PHE A 123 18.31 10.59 -0.54
N SER A 124 18.23 9.26 -0.40
CA SER A 124 17.20 8.59 0.40
C SER A 124 17.23 9.06 1.85
N LEU A 125 18.42 9.12 2.47
CA LEU A 125 18.58 9.57 3.85
C LEU A 125 18.27 11.06 4.02
N GLU A 126 18.66 11.91 3.08
CA GLU A 126 18.32 13.33 3.05
C GLU A 126 16.80 13.54 2.93
N ALA A 127 16.14 12.82 2.02
CA ALA A 127 14.69 12.86 1.88
C ALA A 127 13.96 12.34 3.14
N ALA A 128 14.49 11.31 3.81
CA ALA A 128 13.94 10.81 5.06
C ALA A 128 14.05 11.83 6.19
N LYS A 129 15.20 12.53 6.30
CA LYS A 129 15.38 13.63 7.26
C LYS A 129 14.43 14.79 6.98
N SER A 130 14.29 15.18 5.71
CA SER A 130 13.33 16.22 5.30
C SER A 130 11.90 15.83 5.63
N ALA A 131 11.51 14.57 5.41
CA ALA A 131 10.20 14.07 5.80
C ALA A 131 9.97 14.16 7.31
N GLN A 132 10.96 13.79 8.13
CA GLN A 132 10.88 13.88 9.59
C GLN A 132 10.78 15.33 10.07
N SER A 133 11.58 16.25 9.50
CA SER A 133 11.54 17.67 9.83
C SER A 133 10.19 18.31 9.44
N ASN A 134 9.69 18.01 8.24
CA ASN A 134 8.38 18.50 7.81
C ASN A 134 7.25 17.95 8.69
N ALA A 135 7.35 16.69 9.14
CA ALA A 135 6.38 16.09 10.05
C ALA A 135 6.40 16.74 11.45
N SER A 136 7.56 17.16 11.97
CA SER A 136 7.66 17.83 13.27
C SER A 136 7.12 19.26 13.23
N ILE A 137 7.21 19.93 12.09
CA ILE A 137 6.66 21.28 11.86
C ILE A 137 5.14 21.22 11.55
N GLY A 138 4.60 20.04 11.22
CA GLY A 138 3.19 19.83 10.90
C GLY A 138 2.84 20.00 9.42
N ILE A 139 3.83 20.04 8.53
CA ILE A 139 3.65 20.15 7.07
C ILE A 139 3.55 18.74 6.47
N TYR A 140 2.38 18.10 6.62
CA TYR A 140 2.19 16.69 6.25
C TYR A 140 2.26 16.43 4.75
N ASP A 141 1.83 17.36 3.89
CA ASP A 141 1.88 17.18 2.44
C ASP A 141 3.32 17.08 1.92
N ALA A 142 4.18 18.03 2.34
CA ALA A 142 5.60 18.00 2.00
C ALA A 142 6.29 16.78 2.62
N SER A 143 5.94 16.43 3.87
CA SER A 143 6.45 15.21 4.52
C SER A 143 6.06 13.94 3.77
N ALA A 144 4.83 13.85 3.28
CA ALA A 144 4.34 12.72 2.50
C ALA A 144 5.13 12.55 1.19
N VAL A 145 5.38 13.64 0.46
CA VAL A 145 6.20 13.62 -0.76
C VAL A 145 7.63 13.16 -0.47
N SER A 146 8.29 13.78 0.51
CA SER A 146 9.66 13.42 0.89
C SER A 146 9.76 11.96 1.40
N SER A 147 8.75 11.48 2.14
CA SER A 147 8.73 10.10 2.64
C SER A 147 8.64 9.09 1.47
N ARG A 148 7.82 9.35 0.46
CA ARG A 148 7.71 8.50 -0.74
C ARG A 148 9.01 8.48 -1.53
N GLN A 149 9.62 9.66 -1.72
CA GLN A 149 10.91 9.78 -2.39
C GLN A 149 12.00 9.01 -1.64
N SER A 150 12.07 9.13 -0.31
CA SER A 150 13.06 8.40 0.50
C SER A 150 12.95 6.89 0.33
N ARG A 151 11.72 6.37 0.32
CA ARG A 151 11.44 4.95 0.13
C ARG A 151 11.79 4.49 -1.28
N SER A 152 11.38 5.23 -2.30
CA SER A 152 11.70 4.91 -3.71
C SER A 152 13.21 4.80 -3.92
N LEU A 153 13.97 5.80 -3.47
CA LEU A 153 15.43 5.81 -3.61
C LEU A 153 16.12 4.67 -2.85
N ALA A 154 15.58 4.28 -1.69
CA ALA A 154 16.09 3.13 -0.94
C ALA A 154 15.81 1.81 -1.68
N GLU A 155 14.62 1.67 -2.27
CA GLU A 155 14.25 0.51 -3.09
C GLU A 155 15.09 0.47 -4.37
N ASP A 156 15.29 1.59 -5.07
CA ASP A 156 16.14 1.69 -6.27
C ASP A 156 17.59 1.27 -5.98
N ALA A 157 18.12 1.70 -4.83
CA ALA A 157 19.46 1.31 -4.38
C ALA A 157 19.56 -0.19 -4.07
N PHE A 158 18.57 -0.75 -3.37
CA PHE A 158 18.58 -2.16 -2.96
C PHE A 158 18.35 -3.11 -4.15
N PHE A 159 17.45 -2.75 -5.07
CA PHE A 159 17.10 -3.54 -6.25
C PHE A 159 17.93 -3.18 -7.49
N HIS A 160 19.02 -2.42 -7.32
CA HIS A 160 19.90 -2.08 -8.43
C HIS A 160 20.45 -3.37 -9.09
N PRO A 161 20.47 -3.47 -10.44
CA PRO A 161 20.85 -4.71 -11.13
C PRO A 161 22.21 -5.30 -10.72
N SER A 162 23.18 -4.44 -10.36
CA SER A 162 24.51 -4.87 -9.90
C SER A 162 24.52 -5.51 -8.52
N ILE A 163 23.60 -5.12 -7.63
CA ILE A 163 23.43 -5.77 -6.31
C ILE A 163 22.62 -7.04 -6.47
N MET A 164 21.54 -6.97 -7.27
CA MET A 164 20.67 -8.11 -7.52
C MET A 164 21.45 -9.27 -8.15
N SER A 165 22.28 -9.00 -9.16
CA SER A 165 23.06 -10.04 -9.86
C SER A 165 24.01 -10.80 -8.95
N ILE A 166 24.64 -10.12 -7.99
CA ILE A 166 25.58 -10.74 -7.04
C ILE A 166 24.84 -11.58 -6.00
N SER A 167 23.65 -11.16 -5.57
CA SER A 167 22.81 -11.96 -4.65
C SER A 167 22.36 -13.29 -5.27
N TYR A 168 22.23 -13.36 -6.60
CA TYR A 168 21.92 -14.59 -7.34
C TYR A 168 23.16 -15.37 -7.82
N TYR A 169 24.34 -14.75 -7.79
CA TYR A 169 25.59 -15.36 -8.25
C TYR A 169 26.43 -15.83 -7.05
N SER A 170 26.17 -17.05 -6.58
CA SER A 170 27.03 -17.68 -5.57
C SER A 170 28.37 -18.09 -6.19
N PHE A 171 29.46 -17.50 -5.70
CA PHE A 171 30.83 -17.85 -6.11
C PHE A 171 31.16 -19.33 -5.86
N GLU A 172 30.44 -19.99 -4.94
CA GLU A 172 30.52 -21.44 -4.72
C GLU A 172 30.17 -22.26 -5.98
N HIS A 173 29.26 -21.77 -6.84
CA HIS A 173 28.97 -22.42 -8.13
C HIS A 173 30.13 -22.31 -9.11
N CYS A 174 30.92 -21.23 -9.04
CA CYS A 174 32.12 -21.11 -9.87
C CYS A 174 33.21 -22.07 -9.41
N PHE A 175 33.42 -22.21 -8.09
CA PHE A 175 34.41 -23.16 -7.58
C PHE A 175 34.06 -24.60 -7.98
N ALA A 176 32.79 -25.02 -7.84
CA ALA A 176 32.36 -26.35 -8.25
C ALA A 176 32.60 -26.66 -9.74
N ILE A 177 32.53 -25.65 -10.62
CA ILE A 177 32.78 -25.81 -12.07
C ILE A 177 34.29 -25.92 -12.36
N TYR A 178 35.14 -25.21 -11.63
CA TYR A 178 36.59 -25.19 -11.89
C TYR A 178 37.40 -26.18 -11.04
N SER A 179 36.88 -26.68 -9.93
CA SER A 179 37.55 -27.68 -9.08
C SER A 179 37.24 -29.13 -9.48
N VAL A 180 36.31 -29.36 -10.42
CA VAL A 180 35.98 -30.68 -10.98
C VAL A 180 36.44 -30.73 -12.43
N CYS A 181 37.74 -30.52 -12.65
CA CYS A 181 38.39 -30.87 -13.92
C CYS A 181 39.77 -31.44 -13.58
N PRO A 182 39.93 -32.79 -13.53
CA PRO A 182 41.24 -33.44 -13.49
C PRO A 182 42.00 -33.29 -14.82
#